data_AF-A0A2T4XAY2-F1
#
_entry.id   AF-A0A2T4XAY2-F1
#
_cell.length_a   1.000
_cell.length_b   1.000
_cell.length_c   1.000
_cell.angle_alpha   90.00
_cell.angle_beta   90.00
_cell.angle_gamma   90.00
#
_symmetry.space_group_name_H-M   'P 1'
#
loop_
_entity.id
_entity.type
_entity.pdbx_description
1 polymer ?
#
loop_
_entity_poly.entity_id
_entity_poly.type
_entity_poly.pdbx_seq_one_letter_code
_entity_poly.pdbx_strand_id
1 'polypeptide(L)'
;MSIQCPKFTAPKERIITQINTLQELLKNGHSLENCTIQALNLEPLQLNWKNFTFGNTLFLGCSLGLEEEIVLRRHGAGVYQSPTGLPYDPFRTQLYAWQELLEAAADQTIYDYFSNSRFNPTINEALWQRIHDHAIDDALRQLLKFDDYGMTHKKCVAIMGGHGVHRTDPYFHKVVLTAKLLGENGFFIASGGGPGIMEAANLGAYLAGQPHAAVEQALALLVPAPHYTHPGYHETALAVLEKFPDGQDNLAIPTWFYGHEPSNLFASHIAKYFSNSIREDTLLAIALYGTIYAPGSAGTTQEIFMDAAQNHYATFNYFSPMVFLGRQRYEIDTILYPLLRQLSHGKPYHDLLHLTDEPHEILHFLQHHGPVKKTIEGPDN
;
A
#
# COMPACT_ATOMS: atom_id res chain seq x y z
N MET A 1 20.69 14.31 -35.85
CA MET A 1 20.01 13.47 -34.83
C MET A 1 21.08 12.85 -33.96
N SER A 2 21.48 13.54 -32.88
CA SER A 2 22.40 12.97 -31.90
C SER A 2 21.60 12.02 -31.01
N ILE A 3 21.84 10.72 -31.16
CA ILE A 3 21.37 9.72 -30.21
C ILE A 3 22.04 10.06 -28.88
N GLN A 4 21.28 10.62 -27.93
CA GLN A 4 21.71 10.73 -26.55
C GLN A 4 21.79 9.29 -26.00
N CYS A 5 22.97 8.67 -26.05
CA CYS A 5 23.26 7.56 -25.17
C CYS A 5 23.33 8.11 -23.74
N PRO A 6 22.59 7.55 -22.76
CA PRO A 6 22.73 7.94 -21.38
C PRO A 6 24.18 7.69 -20.93
N LYS A 7 24.77 8.64 -20.19
CA LYS A 7 26.14 8.54 -19.64
C LYS A 7 26.31 7.35 -18.70
N PHE A 8 25.20 6.82 -18.16
CA PHE A 8 25.11 5.57 -17.43
C PHE A 8 23.74 4.93 -17.73
N THR A 9 23.72 3.73 -18.29
CA THR A 9 22.56 2.83 -18.22
C THR A 9 22.73 2.01 -16.95
N ALA A 10 21.92 2.29 -15.91
CA ALA A 10 21.85 1.40 -14.76
C ALA A 10 21.50 -0.01 -15.27
N PRO A 11 22.20 -1.07 -14.82
CA PRO A 11 21.79 -2.43 -15.15
C PRO A 11 20.34 -2.62 -14.68
N LYS A 12 19.44 -3.05 -15.57
CA LYS A 12 18.10 -3.44 -15.16
C LYS A 12 18.23 -4.75 -14.40
N GLU A 13 18.17 -4.66 -13.08
CA GLU A 13 18.10 -5.82 -12.20
C GLU A 13 16.91 -6.71 -12.59
N ARG A 14 17.14 -8.01 -12.63
CA ARG A 14 16.11 -9.01 -12.90
C ARG A 14 15.72 -9.70 -11.60
N ILE A 15 14.46 -9.50 -11.18
CA ILE A 15 13.91 -10.17 -10.01
C ILE A 15 13.24 -11.48 -10.44
N ILE A 16 13.60 -12.59 -9.80
CA ILE A 16 13.14 -13.95 -10.10
C ILE A 16 12.45 -14.52 -8.87
N THR A 17 11.13 -14.62 -8.93
CA THR A 17 10.26 -15.13 -7.85
C THR A 17 9.57 -16.45 -8.21
N GLN A 18 9.88 -17.04 -9.37
CA GLN A 18 9.29 -18.30 -9.83
C GLN A 18 10.36 -19.26 -10.38
N ILE A 19 10.24 -20.53 -10.01
CA ILE A 19 11.17 -21.61 -10.44
C ILE A 19 11.18 -21.75 -11.97
N ASN A 20 10.02 -21.65 -12.63
CA ASN A 20 9.94 -21.80 -14.09
C ASN A 20 10.75 -20.72 -14.80
N THR A 21 10.63 -19.47 -14.36
CA THR A 21 11.40 -18.33 -14.88
C THR A 21 12.90 -18.51 -14.65
N LEU A 22 13.28 -19.03 -13.48
CA LEU A 22 14.66 -19.41 -13.21
C LEU A 22 15.12 -20.48 -14.23
N GLN A 23 14.42 -21.59 -14.36
CA GLN A 23 14.78 -22.67 -15.29
C GLN A 23 14.89 -22.20 -16.75
N GLU A 24 14.01 -21.31 -17.21
CA GLU A 24 14.08 -20.68 -18.53
C GLU A 24 15.34 -19.82 -18.71
N LEU A 25 15.70 -19.03 -17.68
CA LEU A 25 16.93 -18.25 -17.68
C LEU A 25 18.16 -19.17 -17.77
N LEU A 26 18.15 -20.25 -16.98
CA LEU A 26 19.27 -21.20 -16.93
C LEU A 26 19.45 -21.96 -18.26
N LYS A 27 18.37 -22.21 -19.02
CA LYS A 27 18.44 -22.83 -20.35
C LYS A 27 19.13 -21.95 -21.41
N ASN A 28 19.12 -20.62 -21.24
CA ASN A 28 19.48 -19.67 -22.28
C ASN A 28 20.87 -19.03 -22.15
N GLY A 29 21.65 -19.31 -21.10
CA GLY A 29 23.01 -18.76 -21.05
C GLY A 29 23.77 -18.80 -19.74
N HIS A 30 23.30 -19.54 -18.72
CA HIS A 30 23.99 -19.69 -17.43
C HIS A 30 24.44 -18.38 -16.73
N SER A 31 23.88 -17.22 -17.08
CA SER A 31 24.26 -15.95 -16.46
C SER A 31 23.20 -15.47 -15.48
N LEU A 32 23.65 -15.18 -14.25
CA LEU A 32 22.87 -14.57 -13.18
C LEU A 32 23.37 -13.15 -12.86
N GLU A 33 24.00 -12.48 -13.82
CA GLU A 33 24.43 -11.09 -13.65
C GLU A 33 23.23 -10.15 -13.45
N ASN A 34 23.34 -9.26 -12.46
CA ASN A 34 22.30 -8.31 -12.04
C ASN A 34 20.95 -8.99 -11.80
N CYS A 35 20.96 -10.11 -11.07
CA CYS A 35 19.75 -10.88 -10.76
C CYS A 35 19.54 -10.98 -9.24
N THR A 36 18.29 -10.82 -8.82
CA THR A 36 17.84 -11.17 -7.47
C THR A 36 16.90 -12.36 -7.56
N ILE A 37 17.26 -13.47 -6.91
CA ILE A 37 16.43 -14.65 -6.76
C ILE A 37 15.80 -14.57 -5.37
N GLN A 38 14.46 -14.59 -5.29
CA GLN A 38 13.74 -14.32 -4.05
C GLN A 38 12.77 -15.45 -3.70
N ALA A 39 12.82 -15.89 -2.44
CA ALA A 39 11.89 -16.82 -1.81
C ALA A 39 11.65 -18.13 -2.59
N LEU A 40 12.68 -18.65 -3.27
CA LEU A 40 12.59 -19.90 -4.02
C LEU A 40 13.19 -21.08 -3.27
N ASN A 41 12.52 -22.22 -3.29
CA ASN A 41 13.12 -23.48 -2.88
C ASN A 41 13.96 -24.05 -4.05
N LEU A 42 15.29 -23.96 -3.92
CA LEU A 42 16.25 -24.36 -4.96
C LEU A 42 16.81 -25.78 -4.73
N GLU A 43 16.60 -26.37 -3.55
CA GLU A 43 17.11 -27.70 -3.20
C GLU A 43 16.74 -28.80 -4.22
N PRO A 44 15.50 -28.84 -4.77
CA PRO A 44 15.12 -29.88 -5.74
C PRO A 44 15.82 -29.75 -7.10
N LEU A 45 16.39 -28.58 -7.42
CA LEU A 45 16.93 -28.30 -8.74
C LEU A 45 18.35 -28.86 -8.95
N GLN A 46 19.08 -29.17 -7.87
CA GLN A 46 20.44 -29.75 -7.89
C GLN A 46 21.35 -29.06 -8.92
N LEU A 47 21.38 -27.73 -8.91
CA LEU A 47 22.08 -26.94 -9.91
C LEU A 47 23.59 -26.98 -9.66
N ASN A 48 24.38 -27.20 -10.70
CA ASN A 48 25.82 -27.05 -10.61
C ASN A 48 26.21 -25.57 -10.75
N TRP A 49 26.18 -24.85 -9.63
CA TRP A 49 26.47 -23.40 -9.54
C TRP A 49 27.80 -22.97 -10.16
N LYS A 50 28.78 -23.88 -10.31
CA LYS A 50 30.08 -23.59 -10.96
C LYS A 50 29.97 -23.28 -12.45
N ASN A 51 28.87 -23.70 -13.09
CA ASN A 51 28.65 -23.46 -14.51
C ASN A 51 28.06 -22.08 -14.79
N PHE A 52 27.78 -21.29 -13.75
CA PHE A 52 27.08 -20.02 -13.87
C PHE A 52 28.03 -18.83 -13.67
N THR A 53 27.75 -17.74 -14.38
CA THR A 53 28.41 -16.46 -14.17
C THR A 53 27.60 -15.60 -13.21
N PHE A 54 28.29 -15.00 -12.25
CA PHE A 54 27.71 -14.15 -11.22
C PHE A 54 28.30 -12.75 -11.31
N GLY A 55 27.49 -11.75 -10.98
CA GLY A 55 27.91 -10.36 -10.93
C GLY A 55 26.76 -9.51 -10.45
N ASN A 56 26.86 -8.89 -9.28
CA ASN A 56 25.73 -8.23 -8.61
C ASN A 56 24.50 -9.16 -8.51
N THR A 57 24.72 -10.35 -7.95
CA THR A 57 23.68 -11.40 -7.81
C THR A 57 23.30 -11.57 -6.35
N LEU A 58 22.00 -11.62 -6.05
CA LEU A 58 21.47 -11.77 -4.71
C LEU A 58 20.52 -12.97 -4.63
N PHE A 59 20.63 -13.75 -3.55
CA PHE A 59 19.69 -14.78 -3.16
C PHE A 59 19.05 -14.35 -1.84
N LEU A 60 17.76 -14.06 -1.88
CA LEU A 60 17.00 -13.50 -0.78
C LEU A 60 15.97 -14.54 -0.31
N GLY A 61 16.15 -15.13 0.88
CA GLY A 61 15.22 -16.12 1.45
C GLY A 61 15.08 -17.43 0.65
N CYS A 62 16.08 -17.82 -0.14
CA CYS A 62 16.01 -19.03 -0.98
C CYS A 62 16.45 -20.28 -0.20
N SER A 63 15.68 -21.37 -0.22
CA SER A 63 16.14 -22.64 0.38
C SER A 63 17.27 -23.24 -0.45
N LEU A 64 18.43 -23.41 0.18
CA LEU A 64 19.69 -23.84 -0.43
C LEU A 64 20.42 -24.81 0.50
N GLY A 65 21.11 -25.80 -0.06
CA GLY A 65 22.03 -26.61 0.71
C GLY A 65 23.27 -25.80 1.16
N LEU A 66 23.83 -26.11 2.34
CA LEU A 66 25.00 -25.40 2.87
C LEU A 66 26.19 -25.37 1.89
N GLU A 67 26.46 -26.49 1.22
CA GLU A 67 27.53 -26.59 0.23
C GLU A 67 27.26 -25.69 -1.00
N GLU A 68 26.00 -25.56 -1.42
CA GLU A 68 25.61 -24.68 -2.52
C GLU A 68 25.80 -23.21 -2.13
N GLU A 69 25.40 -22.84 -0.92
CA GLU A 69 25.59 -21.49 -0.39
C GLU A 69 27.07 -21.10 -0.35
N ILE A 70 27.95 -22.00 0.10
CA ILE A 70 29.40 -21.76 0.11
C ILE A 70 29.91 -21.52 -1.32
N VAL A 71 29.44 -22.29 -2.29
CA VAL A 71 29.81 -22.10 -3.70
C VAL A 71 29.32 -20.74 -4.21
N LEU A 72 28.06 -20.38 -3.97
CA LEU A 72 27.49 -19.10 -4.40
C LEU A 72 28.26 -17.90 -3.81
N ARG A 73 28.54 -17.91 -2.51
CA ARG A 73 29.30 -16.85 -1.84
C ARG A 73 30.73 -16.73 -2.37
N ARG A 74 31.40 -17.87 -2.66
CA ARG A 74 32.74 -17.87 -3.28
C ARG A 74 32.76 -17.24 -4.68
N HIS A 75 31.64 -17.30 -5.40
CA HIS A 75 31.50 -16.64 -6.70
C HIS A 75 30.98 -15.19 -6.58
N GLY A 76 30.89 -14.64 -5.37
CA GLY A 76 30.54 -13.23 -5.13
C GLY A 76 29.04 -12.95 -5.05
N ALA A 77 28.18 -13.97 -4.99
CA ALA A 77 26.75 -13.78 -4.77
C ALA A 77 26.46 -13.43 -3.30
N GLY A 78 25.56 -12.48 -3.09
CA GLY A 78 24.95 -12.24 -1.78
C GLY A 78 23.95 -13.34 -1.48
N VAL A 79 23.98 -13.92 -0.29
CA VAL A 79 22.97 -14.89 0.17
C VAL A 79 22.46 -14.43 1.53
N TYR A 80 21.15 -14.29 1.66
CA TYR A 80 20.47 -13.89 2.88
C TYR A 80 19.39 -14.91 3.20
N GLN A 81 19.49 -15.51 4.39
CA GLN A 81 18.53 -16.48 4.90
C GLN A 81 17.82 -15.89 6.11
N SER A 82 16.56 -16.26 6.31
CA SER A 82 15.80 -15.76 7.44
C SER A 82 16.26 -16.54 8.67
N PRO A 83 16.32 -15.90 9.84
CA PRO A 83 16.56 -16.63 11.07
C PRO A 83 15.35 -17.50 11.37
N THR A 84 15.60 -18.67 11.94
CA THR A 84 14.53 -19.54 12.42
C THR A 84 13.78 -18.88 13.58
N GLY A 85 12.45 -18.93 13.57
CA GLY A 85 11.62 -18.51 14.70
C GLY A 85 11.10 -17.07 14.67
N LEU A 86 11.23 -16.35 13.55
CA LEU A 86 10.45 -15.12 13.34
C LEU A 86 8.97 -15.48 13.15
N PRO A 87 8.03 -14.70 13.73
CA PRO A 87 6.59 -14.90 13.51
C PRO A 87 6.09 -14.31 12.19
N TYR A 88 6.99 -13.73 11.39
CA TYR A 88 6.70 -13.15 10.08
C TYR A 88 7.76 -13.60 9.07
N ASP A 89 7.39 -13.64 7.79
CA ASP A 89 8.32 -13.88 6.69
C ASP A 89 8.92 -12.55 6.20
N PRO A 90 10.22 -12.27 6.45
CA PRO A 90 10.86 -11.04 6.02
C PRO A 90 11.04 -10.97 4.50
N PHE A 91 10.96 -12.08 3.77
CA PHE A 91 11.25 -12.13 2.33
C PHE A 91 10.01 -12.37 1.47
N ARG A 92 8.82 -12.19 2.04
CA ARG A 92 7.55 -12.45 1.39
C ARG A 92 7.45 -11.77 0.03
N THR A 93 6.85 -12.47 -0.93
CA THR A 93 6.71 -11.99 -2.32
C THR A 93 5.31 -11.44 -2.62
N GLN A 94 4.40 -11.50 -1.64
CA GLN A 94 3.02 -11.07 -1.76
C GLN A 94 2.60 -10.22 -0.55
N LEU A 95 1.68 -9.30 -0.80
CA LEU A 95 0.97 -8.58 0.26
C LEU A 95 0.12 -9.55 1.09
N TYR A 96 -0.16 -9.18 2.33
CA TYR A 96 -1.00 -9.97 3.21
C TYR A 96 -2.44 -10.04 2.70
N ALA A 97 -3.09 -11.17 2.95
CA ALA A 97 -4.55 -11.30 2.86
C ALA A 97 -5.16 -11.21 4.27
N TRP A 98 -6.41 -10.76 4.39
CA TRP A 98 -7.07 -10.68 5.69
C TRP A 98 -7.24 -12.07 6.33
N GLN A 99 -7.42 -13.12 5.52
CA GLN A 99 -7.53 -14.51 5.99
C GLN A 99 -6.24 -14.93 6.69
N GLU A 100 -5.09 -14.66 6.08
CA GLU A 100 -3.76 -14.98 6.65
C GLU A 100 -3.57 -14.29 8.00
N LEU A 101 -3.95 -13.02 8.11
CA LEU A 101 -3.79 -12.24 9.34
C LEU A 101 -4.74 -12.69 10.45
N LEU A 102 -5.95 -13.14 10.11
CA LEU A 102 -6.94 -13.63 11.05
C LEU A 102 -6.66 -15.08 11.48
N GLU A 103 -6.16 -15.91 10.57
CA GLU A 103 -5.84 -17.32 10.84
C GLU A 103 -4.78 -17.44 11.94
N ALA A 104 -5.03 -18.35 12.88
CA ALA A 104 -4.16 -18.63 14.02
C ALA A 104 -3.71 -17.38 14.82
N ALA A 105 -4.46 -16.28 14.73
CA ALA A 105 -4.08 -14.98 15.30
C ALA A 105 -2.66 -14.53 14.89
N ALA A 106 -2.30 -14.74 13.61
CA ALA A 106 -1.00 -14.36 13.07
C ALA A 106 -0.72 -12.86 13.27
N ASP A 107 -1.71 -12.00 13.02
CA ASP A 107 -1.55 -10.54 13.19
C ASP A 107 -1.20 -10.15 14.63
N GLN A 108 -1.90 -10.75 15.60
CA GLN A 108 -1.66 -10.54 17.03
C GLN A 108 -0.27 -11.08 17.44
N THR A 109 0.12 -12.24 16.92
CA THR A 109 1.41 -12.86 17.24
C THR A 109 2.58 -12.00 16.76
N ILE A 110 2.49 -11.44 15.55
CA ILE A 110 3.50 -10.52 15.01
C ILE A 110 3.53 -9.22 15.83
N TYR A 111 2.34 -8.68 16.16
CA TYR A 111 2.24 -7.48 16.99
C TYR A 111 2.88 -7.67 18.37
N ASP A 112 2.59 -8.77 19.06
CA ASP A 112 3.13 -9.05 20.39
C ASP A 112 4.66 -9.20 20.34
N TYR A 113 5.16 -9.88 19.32
CA TYR A 113 6.59 -10.01 19.08
C TYR A 113 7.27 -8.66 18.86
N PHE A 114 6.73 -7.85 17.95
CA PHE A 114 7.22 -6.50 17.66
C PHE A 114 7.17 -5.59 18.90
N SER A 115 6.06 -5.63 19.64
CA SER A 115 5.82 -4.76 20.79
C SER A 115 6.85 -4.92 21.90
N ASN A 116 7.42 -6.12 22.06
CA ASN A 116 8.46 -6.39 23.07
C ASN A 116 9.72 -5.53 22.88
N SER A 117 10.02 -5.10 21.65
CA SER A 117 11.25 -4.36 21.35
C SER A 117 11.06 -3.14 20.45
N ARG A 118 9.82 -2.73 20.12
CA ARG A 118 9.50 -1.71 19.12
C ARG A 118 10.28 -0.39 19.21
N PHE A 119 10.64 0.06 20.41
CA PHE A 119 11.39 1.31 20.61
C PHE A 119 12.91 1.12 20.60
N ASN A 120 13.39 -0.09 20.91
CA ASN A 120 14.81 -0.42 20.99
C ASN A 120 15.04 -1.85 20.45
N PRO A 121 14.77 -2.10 19.15
CA PRO A 121 15.03 -3.41 18.56
C PRO A 121 16.53 -3.68 18.56
N THR A 122 16.91 -4.95 18.67
CA THR A 122 18.29 -5.34 18.41
C THR A 122 18.64 -5.03 16.95
N ILE A 123 19.93 -4.89 16.62
CA ILE A 123 20.36 -4.65 15.23
C ILE A 123 19.81 -5.72 14.29
N ASN A 124 19.85 -7.00 14.70
CA ASN A 124 19.32 -8.08 13.88
C ASN A 124 17.81 -7.92 13.64
N GLU A 125 17.03 -7.67 14.69
CA GLU A 125 15.59 -7.49 14.55
C GLU A 125 15.23 -6.29 13.68
N ALA A 126 15.91 -5.15 13.88
CA ALA A 126 15.71 -3.97 13.06
C ALA A 126 15.99 -4.25 11.58
N LEU A 127 17.06 -4.99 11.27
CA LEU A 127 17.39 -5.39 9.89
C LEU A 127 16.30 -6.30 9.29
N TRP A 128 15.76 -7.27 10.04
CA TRP A 128 14.70 -8.15 9.54
C TRP A 128 13.38 -7.40 9.30
N GLN A 129 13.01 -6.47 10.18
CA GLN A 129 11.85 -5.60 9.97
C GLN A 129 12.01 -4.71 8.73
N ARG A 130 13.23 -4.21 8.44
CA ARG A 130 13.50 -3.43 7.22
C ARG A 130 13.46 -4.27 5.96
N ILE A 131 13.97 -5.50 6.02
CA ILE A 131 13.88 -6.44 4.91
C ILE A 131 12.41 -6.79 4.63
N HIS A 132 11.62 -7.03 5.67
CA HIS A 132 10.17 -7.21 5.55
C HIS A 132 9.49 -6.00 4.91
N ASP A 133 9.70 -4.80 5.44
CA ASP A 133 9.08 -3.58 4.92
C ASP A 133 9.47 -3.34 3.44
N HIS A 134 10.71 -3.66 3.06
CA HIS A 134 11.15 -3.63 1.67
C HIS A 134 10.42 -4.66 0.79
N ALA A 135 10.24 -5.90 1.27
CA ALA A 135 9.44 -6.91 0.57
C ALA A 135 7.98 -6.46 0.36
N ILE A 136 7.40 -5.74 1.32
CA ILE A 136 6.08 -5.11 1.17
C ILE A 136 6.10 -4.03 0.08
N ASP A 137 7.12 -3.16 0.05
CA ASP A 137 7.27 -2.15 -1.01
C ASP A 137 7.34 -2.80 -2.41
N ASP A 138 8.11 -3.89 -2.55
CA ASP A 138 8.25 -4.59 -3.82
C ASP A 138 6.93 -5.23 -4.27
N ALA A 139 6.23 -5.91 -3.35
CA ALA A 139 4.92 -6.49 -3.63
C ALA A 139 3.87 -5.42 -3.98
N LEU A 140 3.92 -4.27 -3.30
CA LEU A 140 3.07 -3.11 -3.59
C LEU A 140 3.36 -2.54 -4.99
N ARG A 141 4.64 -2.41 -5.36
CA ARG A 141 5.04 -1.95 -6.70
C ARG A 141 4.56 -2.90 -7.79
N GLN A 142 4.62 -4.21 -7.55
CA GLN A 142 4.11 -5.22 -8.48
C GLN A 142 2.59 -5.14 -8.62
N LEU A 143 1.86 -4.95 -7.52
CA LEU A 143 0.40 -4.78 -7.54
C LEU A 143 -0.03 -3.55 -8.34
N LEU A 144 0.61 -2.41 -8.08
CA LEU A 144 0.26 -1.12 -8.70
C LEU A 144 0.84 -0.94 -10.11
N LYS A 145 1.86 -1.74 -10.45
CA LYS A 145 2.60 -1.73 -11.71
C LYS A 145 3.13 -0.33 -12.05
N PHE A 146 4.13 0.09 -11.28
CA PHE A 146 4.82 1.36 -11.49
C PHE A 146 5.54 1.38 -12.84
N ASP A 147 5.55 2.54 -13.49
CA ASP A 147 6.43 2.82 -14.62
C ASP A 147 7.77 3.43 -14.17
N ASP A 148 8.68 3.63 -15.12
CA ASP A 148 10.03 4.19 -14.89
C ASP A 148 9.99 5.65 -14.35
N TYR A 149 8.83 6.32 -14.37
CA TYR A 149 8.64 7.69 -13.86
C TYR A 149 7.86 7.74 -12.54
N GLY A 150 7.53 6.58 -11.97
CA GLY A 150 6.79 6.46 -10.73
C GLY A 150 5.28 6.50 -10.87
N MET A 151 4.72 6.55 -12.10
CA MET A 151 3.28 6.49 -12.32
C MET A 151 2.76 5.07 -12.12
N THR A 152 1.59 4.92 -11.52
CA THR A 152 0.92 3.64 -11.32
C THR A 152 -0.02 3.33 -12.48
N HIS A 153 -0.04 2.07 -12.94
CA HIS A 153 -1.02 1.64 -13.94
C HIS A 153 -2.43 1.56 -13.34
N LYS A 154 -2.55 1.11 -12.09
CA LYS A 154 -3.80 1.20 -11.32
C LYS A 154 -4.04 2.66 -10.93
N LYS A 155 -5.23 3.19 -11.20
CA LYS A 155 -5.60 4.57 -10.86
C LYS A 155 -5.86 4.74 -9.36
N CYS A 156 -4.79 4.77 -8.58
CA CYS A 156 -4.86 4.71 -7.13
C CYS A 156 -5.41 6.01 -6.52
N VAL A 157 -6.49 5.89 -5.74
CA VAL A 157 -7.09 6.98 -4.94
C VAL A 157 -7.10 6.55 -3.48
N ALA A 158 -6.50 7.35 -2.60
CA ALA A 158 -6.52 7.10 -1.17
C ALA A 158 -7.72 7.77 -0.50
N ILE A 159 -8.31 7.11 0.49
CA ILE A 159 -9.34 7.71 1.36
C ILE A 159 -8.85 7.67 2.81
N MET A 160 -8.83 8.87 3.41
CA MET A 160 -8.35 9.12 4.76
C MET A 160 -9.50 9.63 5.66
N GLY A 161 -9.39 9.39 6.96
CA GLY A 161 -10.32 9.94 7.95
C GLY A 161 -10.20 9.28 9.31
N GLY A 162 -11.14 9.59 10.20
CA GLY A 162 -11.09 9.13 11.60
C GLY A 162 -11.22 7.61 11.76
N HIS A 163 -10.29 7.00 12.50
CA HIS A 163 -10.36 5.59 12.91
C HIS A 163 -11.49 5.31 13.92
N GLY A 164 -11.84 6.29 14.75
CA GLY A 164 -12.88 6.18 15.79
C GLY A 164 -14.32 6.46 15.29
N VAL A 165 -14.53 6.58 13.98
CA VAL A 165 -15.86 6.82 13.42
C VAL A 165 -16.72 5.56 13.54
N HIS A 166 -17.94 5.71 14.04
CA HIS A 166 -18.88 4.59 14.15
C HIS A 166 -19.42 4.17 12.77
N ARG A 167 -19.71 2.89 12.59
CA ARG A 167 -20.38 2.36 11.38
C ARG A 167 -21.75 2.97 11.11
N THR A 168 -22.38 3.56 12.14
CA THR A 168 -23.66 4.28 12.05
C THR A 168 -23.50 5.77 11.74
N ASP A 169 -22.27 6.27 11.62
CA ASP A 169 -22.02 7.68 11.34
C ASP A 169 -22.36 8.03 9.88
N PRO A 170 -22.97 9.20 9.60
CA PRO A 170 -23.25 9.62 8.23
C PRO A 170 -22.02 9.68 7.31
N TYR A 171 -20.84 10.02 7.84
CA TYR A 171 -19.60 10.02 7.04
C TYR A 171 -19.09 8.61 6.74
N PHE A 172 -19.37 7.63 7.60
CA PHE A 172 -19.09 6.22 7.28
C PHE A 172 -19.88 5.80 6.03
N HIS A 173 -21.21 6.02 6.04
CA HIS A 173 -22.07 5.74 4.89
C HIS A 173 -21.62 6.48 3.62
N LYS A 174 -21.33 7.78 3.75
CA LYS A 174 -20.91 8.61 2.62
C LYS A 174 -19.59 8.14 2.02
N VAL A 175 -18.64 7.68 2.83
CA VAL A 175 -17.38 7.12 2.35
C VAL A 175 -17.58 5.77 1.67
N VAL A 176 -18.44 4.89 2.19
CA VAL A 176 -18.81 3.63 1.51
C VAL A 176 -19.37 3.93 0.11
N LEU A 177 -20.28 4.90 -0.01
CA LEU A 177 -20.82 5.31 -1.31
C LEU A 177 -19.75 5.90 -2.23
N THR A 178 -18.88 6.75 -1.71
CA THR A 178 -17.80 7.38 -2.47
C THR A 178 -16.83 6.33 -3.02
N ALA A 179 -16.35 5.42 -2.18
CA ALA A 179 -15.41 4.37 -2.59
C ALA A 179 -16.03 3.39 -3.58
N LYS A 180 -17.30 3.00 -3.37
CA LYS A 180 -18.06 2.17 -4.31
C LYS A 180 -18.16 2.82 -5.68
N LEU A 181 -18.59 4.08 -5.71
CA LEU A 181 -18.77 4.84 -6.94
C LEU A 181 -17.45 4.99 -7.72
N LEU A 182 -16.35 5.27 -7.01
CA LEU A 182 -15.02 5.38 -7.61
C LEU A 182 -14.52 4.02 -8.14
N GLY A 183 -14.69 2.94 -7.38
CA GLY A 183 -14.34 1.59 -7.80
C GLY A 183 -15.08 1.17 -9.08
N GLU A 184 -16.38 1.47 -9.18
CA GLU A 184 -17.20 1.23 -10.37
C GLU A 184 -16.72 2.01 -11.61
N ASN A 185 -15.99 3.10 -11.40
CA ASN A 185 -15.46 3.97 -12.45
C ASN A 185 -13.95 3.75 -12.69
N GLY A 186 -13.41 2.62 -12.25
CA GLY A 186 -12.06 2.18 -12.58
C GLY A 186 -10.95 2.80 -11.74
N PHE A 187 -11.28 3.44 -10.61
CA PHE A 187 -10.30 3.84 -9.61
C PHE A 187 -9.98 2.67 -8.68
N PHE A 188 -8.72 2.57 -8.27
CA PHE A 188 -8.25 1.57 -7.32
C PHE A 188 -8.16 2.20 -5.93
N ILE A 189 -8.98 1.75 -5.00
CA ILE A 189 -9.11 2.41 -3.69
C ILE A 189 -8.04 1.89 -2.74
N ALA A 190 -7.36 2.83 -2.08
CA ALA A 190 -6.44 2.55 -0.99
C ALA A 190 -6.94 3.23 0.30
N SER A 191 -6.65 2.62 1.45
CA SER A 191 -6.92 3.20 2.77
C SER A 191 -5.81 2.87 3.75
N GLY A 192 -5.89 3.44 4.95
CA GLY A 192 -4.99 3.12 6.05
C GLY A 192 -5.21 1.76 6.72
N GLY A 193 -6.25 0.99 6.35
CA GLY A 193 -6.45 -0.39 6.78
C GLY A 193 -7.06 -0.62 8.16
N GLY A 194 -7.23 0.43 8.97
CA GLY A 194 -7.85 0.33 10.30
C GLY A 194 -9.39 0.41 10.27
N PRO A 195 -10.02 0.65 11.44
CA PRO A 195 -11.46 0.82 11.58
C PRO A 195 -11.98 2.18 11.08
N GLY A 196 -13.28 2.41 11.23
CA GLY A 196 -13.92 3.69 10.95
C GLY A 196 -13.90 4.05 9.47
N ILE A 197 -13.43 5.25 9.12
CA ILE A 197 -13.43 5.72 7.72
C ILE A 197 -12.55 4.83 6.82
N MET A 198 -11.47 4.26 7.35
CA MET A 198 -10.61 3.35 6.59
C MET A 198 -11.36 2.06 6.23
N GLU A 199 -12.12 1.50 7.18
CA GLU A 199 -13.02 0.37 6.94
C GLU A 199 -14.11 0.73 5.92
N ALA A 200 -14.73 1.90 6.05
CA ALA A 200 -15.74 2.38 5.10
C ALA A 200 -15.20 2.45 3.66
N ALA A 201 -13.95 2.91 3.50
CA ALA A 201 -13.31 3.01 2.20
C ALA A 201 -13.10 1.62 1.58
N ASN A 202 -12.54 0.66 2.33
CA ASN A 202 -12.34 -0.69 1.82
C ASN A 202 -13.69 -1.41 1.58
N LEU A 203 -14.69 -1.24 2.45
CA LEU A 203 -16.03 -1.80 2.25
C LEU A 203 -16.68 -1.28 0.97
N GLY A 204 -16.66 0.02 0.74
CA GLY A 204 -17.23 0.61 -0.48
C GLY A 204 -16.53 0.10 -1.72
N ALA A 205 -15.19 0.06 -1.71
CA ALA A 205 -14.40 -0.48 -2.80
C ALA A 205 -14.70 -1.96 -3.06
N TYR A 206 -14.77 -2.77 -2.00
CA TYR A 206 -15.12 -4.19 -2.07
C TYR A 206 -16.48 -4.41 -2.74
N LEU A 207 -17.48 -3.59 -2.38
CA LEU A 207 -18.83 -3.64 -2.95
C LEU A 207 -18.95 -2.98 -4.34
N ALA A 208 -17.88 -2.50 -4.95
CA ALA A 208 -17.93 -1.97 -6.31
C ALA A 208 -18.40 -3.06 -7.30
N GLY A 209 -19.35 -2.73 -8.18
CA GLY A 209 -19.97 -3.68 -9.11
C GLY A 209 -21.10 -4.52 -8.51
N GLN A 210 -21.29 -4.53 -7.18
CA GLN A 210 -22.49 -5.10 -6.55
C GLN A 210 -23.71 -4.20 -6.77
N PRO A 211 -24.96 -4.72 -6.72
CA PRO A 211 -26.16 -3.90 -6.85
C PRO A 211 -26.22 -2.75 -5.84
N HIS A 212 -26.86 -1.63 -6.18
CA HIS A 212 -26.98 -0.47 -5.29
C HIS A 212 -27.52 -0.83 -3.89
N ALA A 213 -28.47 -1.77 -3.82
CA ALA A 213 -29.04 -2.24 -2.57
C ALA A 213 -28.03 -2.99 -1.65
N ALA A 214 -26.87 -3.40 -2.17
CA ALA A 214 -25.85 -4.11 -1.40
C ALA A 214 -25.25 -3.23 -0.29
N VAL A 215 -25.10 -1.91 -0.52
CA VAL A 215 -24.56 -0.98 0.49
C VAL A 215 -25.44 -0.98 1.73
N GLU A 216 -26.74 -0.72 1.57
CA GLU A 216 -27.68 -0.68 2.69
C GLU A 216 -27.76 -2.03 3.42
N GLN A 217 -27.69 -3.14 2.67
CA GLN A 217 -27.69 -4.48 3.24
C GLN A 217 -26.42 -4.78 4.04
N ALA A 218 -25.25 -4.39 3.52
CA ALA A 218 -23.98 -4.55 4.21
C ALA A 218 -23.94 -3.71 5.48
N LEU A 219 -24.32 -2.43 5.38
CA LEU A 219 -24.36 -1.53 6.54
C LEU A 219 -25.32 -2.04 7.62
N ALA A 220 -26.49 -2.55 7.25
CA ALA A 220 -27.43 -3.14 8.20
C ALA A 220 -26.84 -4.34 8.97
N LEU A 221 -25.96 -5.13 8.34
CA LEU A 221 -25.24 -6.22 9.02
C LEU A 221 -24.16 -5.72 9.97
N LEU A 222 -23.59 -4.53 9.74
CA LEU A 222 -22.55 -3.93 10.57
C LEU A 222 -23.10 -3.18 11.80
N VAL A 223 -24.35 -2.72 11.76
CA VAL A 223 -25.01 -1.97 12.86
C VAL A 223 -24.88 -2.63 14.24
N PRO A 224 -25.03 -3.97 14.41
CA PRO A 224 -24.94 -4.61 15.72
C PRO A 224 -23.59 -4.43 16.44
N ALA A 225 -22.50 -4.16 15.70
CA ALA A 225 -21.18 -3.90 16.24
C ALA A 225 -20.64 -2.57 15.67
N PRO A 226 -21.13 -1.42 16.17
CA PRO A 226 -20.94 -0.13 15.51
C PRO A 226 -19.55 0.48 15.71
N HIS A 227 -18.76 -0.03 16.67
CA HIS A 227 -17.44 0.49 17.02
C HIS A 227 -16.43 -0.67 17.14
N TYR A 228 -15.15 -0.40 16.82
CA TYR A 228 -14.10 -1.42 16.72
C TYR A 228 -13.74 -2.10 18.04
N THR A 229 -14.11 -1.51 19.17
CA THR A 229 -13.95 -2.12 20.50
C THR A 229 -15.06 -3.12 20.83
N HIS A 230 -16.09 -3.25 19.99
CA HIS A 230 -17.17 -4.19 20.21
C HIS A 230 -16.68 -5.62 19.93
N PRO A 231 -16.96 -6.62 20.80
CA PRO A 231 -16.49 -7.99 20.58
C PRO A 231 -16.92 -8.59 19.24
N GLY A 232 -18.13 -8.25 18.77
CA GLY A 232 -18.71 -8.69 17.49
C GLY A 232 -18.24 -7.95 16.23
N TYR A 233 -17.17 -7.15 16.31
CA TYR A 233 -16.79 -6.24 15.22
C TYR A 233 -16.33 -6.98 13.95
N HIS A 234 -15.52 -8.03 14.09
CA HIS A 234 -15.08 -8.84 12.96
C HIS A 234 -16.15 -9.82 12.49
N GLU A 235 -16.96 -10.37 13.39
CA GLU A 235 -18.05 -11.31 13.09
C GLU A 235 -19.09 -10.67 12.18
N THR A 236 -19.45 -9.41 12.44
CA THR A 236 -20.36 -8.66 11.58
C THR A 236 -19.75 -8.35 10.21
N ALA A 237 -18.43 -8.10 10.14
CA ALA A 237 -17.73 -7.93 8.86
C ALA A 237 -17.65 -9.24 8.07
N LEU A 238 -17.40 -10.37 8.73
CA LEU A 238 -17.46 -11.70 8.12
C LEU A 238 -18.85 -11.99 7.55
N ALA A 239 -19.93 -11.64 8.25
CA ALA A 239 -21.29 -11.81 7.74
C ALA A 239 -21.55 -11.01 6.44
N VAL A 240 -20.90 -9.86 6.26
CA VAL A 240 -20.94 -9.10 5.00
C VAL A 240 -20.21 -9.85 3.90
N LEU A 241 -19.01 -10.36 4.17
CA LEU A 241 -18.21 -11.13 3.22
C LEU A 241 -18.90 -12.43 2.80
N GLU A 242 -19.55 -13.14 3.73
CA GLU A 242 -20.35 -14.34 3.45
C GLU A 242 -21.54 -14.03 2.53
N LYS A 243 -22.17 -12.87 2.72
CA LYS A 243 -23.32 -12.45 1.92
C LYS A 243 -22.92 -11.96 0.53
N PHE A 244 -21.76 -11.33 0.41
CA PHE A 244 -21.23 -10.76 -0.84
C PHE A 244 -19.84 -11.34 -1.11
N PRO A 245 -19.71 -12.63 -1.49
CA PRO A 245 -18.41 -13.31 -1.57
C PRO A 245 -17.48 -12.74 -2.66
N ASP A 246 -18.07 -12.15 -3.71
CA ASP A 246 -17.35 -11.58 -4.84
C ASP A 246 -17.12 -10.08 -4.63
N GLY A 247 -15.94 -9.70 -4.18
CA GLY A 247 -15.53 -8.31 -4.01
C GLY A 247 -14.50 -7.85 -5.04
N GLN A 248 -14.47 -6.54 -5.30
CA GLN A 248 -13.43 -5.93 -6.14
C GLN A 248 -12.12 -5.73 -5.36
N ASP A 249 -11.02 -5.78 -6.11
CA ASP A 249 -9.69 -5.57 -5.54
C ASP A 249 -9.54 -4.15 -4.98
N ASN A 250 -8.95 -4.04 -3.79
CA ASN A 250 -8.64 -2.79 -3.13
C ASN A 250 -7.47 -2.97 -2.14
N LEU A 251 -6.93 -1.88 -1.61
CA LEU A 251 -5.71 -1.88 -0.82
C LEU A 251 -5.91 -1.28 0.58
N ALA A 252 -5.30 -1.90 1.57
CA ALA A 252 -5.10 -1.35 2.90
C ALA A 252 -3.60 -1.25 3.21
N ILE A 253 -3.17 -0.15 3.83
CA ILE A 253 -1.79 0.06 4.28
C ILE A 253 -1.72 0.33 5.79
N PRO A 254 -1.91 -0.70 6.64
CA PRO A 254 -1.83 -0.56 8.09
C PRO A 254 -0.39 -0.66 8.62
N THR A 255 -0.23 -0.51 9.94
CA THR A 255 1.04 -0.71 10.64
C THR A 255 0.83 -1.42 11.98
N TRP A 256 1.84 -2.14 12.47
CA TRP A 256 1.86 -2.64 13.86
C TRP A 256 2.29 -1.58 14.88
N PHE A 257 2.73 -0.39 14.45
CA PHE A 257 3.28 0.64 15.34
C PHE A 257 2.27 1.20 16.35
N TYR A 258 1.05 1.51 15.90
CA TYR A 258 0.03 2.19 16.70
C TYR A 258 -0.69 1.31 17.72
N GLY A 259 -0.37 0.02 17.78
CA GLY A 259 -1.07 -0.93 18.63
C GLY A 259 -1.86 -1.95 17.81
N HIS A 260 -2.66 -2.74 18.50
CA HIS A 260 -3.61 -3.65 17.88
C HIS A 260 -4.90 -2.91 17.46
N GLU A 261 -4.77 -1.91 16.59
CA GLU A 261 -5.93 -1.49 15.80
C GLU A 261 -6.29 -2.67 14.87
N PRO A 262 -7.51 -3.22 14.95
CA PRO A 262 -7.87 -4.36 14.13
C PRO A 262 -7.82 -3.95 12.66
N SER A 263 -7.09 -4.74 11.87
CA SER A 263 -7.14 -4.63 10.42
C SER A 263 -8.58 -4.89 9.96
N ASN A 264 -9.13 -4.05 9.09
CA ASN A 264 -10.45 -4.31 8.52
C ASN A 264 -10.40 -5.49 7.53
N LEU A 265 -11.53 -6.19 7.38
CA LEU A 265 -11.59 -7.44 6.61
C LEU A 265 -11.99 -7.25 5.14
N PHE A 266 -12.25 -6.01 4.70
CA PHE A 266 -12.74 -5.73 3.35
C PHE A 266 -11.62 -5.48 2.32
N ALA A 267 -10.37 -5.39 2.80
CA ALA A 267 -9.21 -5.24 1.94
C ALA A 267 -8.81 -6.56 1.27
N SER A 268 -8.68 -6.56 -0.06
CA SER A 268 -8.18 -7.72 -0.81
C SER A 268 -6.65 -7.83 -0.74
N HIS A 269 -5.96 -6.71 -0.54
CA HIS A 269 -4.51 -6.65 -0.38
C HIS A 269 -4.15 -5.78 0.82
N ILE A 270 -3.22 -6.26 1.66
CA ILE A 270 -2.80 -5.57 2.88
C ILE A 270 -1.27 -5.40 2.88
N ALA A 271 -0.82 -4.16 2.74
CA ALA A 271 0.58 -3.74 2.86
C ALA A 271 0.86 -3.29 4.31
N LYS A 272 1.06 -4.26 5.21
CA LYS A 272 1.25 -3.98 6.63
C LYS A 272 2.73 -3.76 6.95
N TYR A 273 3.07 -2.61 7.54
CA TYR A 273 4.47 -2.24 7.81
C TYR A 273 4.82 -2.25 9.30
N PHE A 274 6.10 -2.52 9.61
CA PHE A 274 6.68 -2.22 10.91
C PHE A 274 7.00 -0.73 11.06
N SER A 275 7.57 -0.10 10.03
CA SER A 275 7.86 1.34 10.06
C SER A 275 6.60 2.16 9.84
N ASN A 276 6.17 2.91 10.87
CA ASN A 276 5.10 3.89 10.70
C ASN A 276 5.49 5.00 9.70
N SER A 277 6.74 5.47 9.77
CA SER A 277 7.22 6.54 8.89
C SER A 277 7.17 6.17 7.41
N ILE A 278 7.42 4.89 7.07
CA ILE A 278 7.30 4.41 5.70
C ILE A 278 5.83 4.28 5.35
N ARG A 279 5.03 3.66 6.23
CA ARG A 279 3.58 3.51 6.03
C ARG A 279 2.87 4.83 5.69
N GLU A 280 3.11 5.87 6.48
CA GLU A 280 2.43 7.17 6.33
C GLU A 280 2.80 7.85 5.01
N ASP A 281 4.08 7.84 4.64
CA ASP A 281 4.54 8.44 3.40
C ASP A 281 4.08 7.63 2.18
N THR A 282 4.18 6.30 2.25
CA THR A 282 3.84 5.39 1.14
C THR A 282 2.38 5.51 0.71
N LEU A 283 1.43 5.58 1.64
CA LEU A 283 0.00 5.66 1.26
C LEU A 283 -0.30 6.92 0.44
N LEU A 284 0.29 8.05 0.80
CA LEU A 284 0.16 9.29 0.03
C LEU A 284 0.96 9.22 -1.29
N ALA A 285 2.16 8.66 -1.25
CA ALA A 285 3.05 8.52 -2.41
C ALA A 285 2.41 7.74 -3.57
N ILE A 286 1.59 6.73 -3.25
CA ILE A 286 0.92 5.92 -4.27
C ILE A 286 -0.39 6.53 -4.77
N ALA A 287 -0.98 7.48 -4.06
CA ALA A 287 -2.31 8.05 -4.32
C ALA A 287 -2.29 9.12 -5.43
N LEU A 288 -1.63 8.81 -6.55
CA LEU A 288 -1.37 9.77 -7.64
C LEU A 288 -2.66 10.28 -8.31
N TYR A 289 -3.74 9.51 -8.29
CA TYR A 289 -5.03 9.94 -8.84
C TYR A 289 -5.89 10.70 -7.83
N GLY A 290 -5.41 10.84 -6.60
CA GLY A 290 -5.93 11.77 -5.61
C GLY A 290 -6.09 11.18 -4.22
N THR A 291 -6.17 12.07 -3.24
CA THR A 291 -6.47 11.74 -1.85
C THR A 291 -7.79 12.39 -1.45
N ILE A 292 -8.69 11.63 -0.83
CA ILE A 292 -9.96 12.10 -0.30
C ILE A 292 -9.88 12.11 1.22
N TYR A 293 -10.15 13.26 1.84
CA TYR A 293 -10.16 13.43 3.29
C TYR A 293 -11.59 13.54 3.80
N ALA A 294 -12.08 12.50 4.44
CA ALA A 294 -13.28 12.59 5.27
C ALA A 294 -12.90 13.04 6.69
N PRO A 295 -13.85 13.53 7.51
CA PRO A 295 -13.54 14.11 8.80
C PRO A 295 -12.75 13.16 9.70
N GLY A 296 -11.68 13.71 10.27
CA GLY A 296 -10.79 13.01 11.17
C GLY A 296 -10.08 13.96 12.14
N SER A 297 -9.27 13.39 13.01
CA SER A 297 -8.55 14.09 14.07
C SER A 297 -7.10 14.41 13.64
N ALA A 298 -6.17 14.44 14.58
CA ALA A 298 -4.77 14.84 14.37
C ALA A 298 -4.06 14.06 13.25
N GLY A 299 -4.27 12.74 13.15
CA GLY A 299 -3.66 11.92 12.10
C GLY A 299 -4.08 12.36 10.70
N THR A 300 -5.37 12.58 10.47
CA THR A 300 -5.88 13.09 9.18
C THR A 300 -5.37 14.51 8.89
N THR A 301 -5.26 15.37 9.90
CA THR A 301 -4.63 16.69 9.73
C THR A 301 -3.16 16.58 9.32
N GLN A 302 -2.41 15.66 9.91
CA GLN A 302 -1.02 15.39 9.53
C GLN A 302 -0.93 14.92 8.07
N GLU A 303 -1.75 13.95 7.67
CA GLU A 303 -1.81 13.43 6.29
C GLU A 303 -2.11 14.53 5.27
N ILE A 304 -3.04 15.44 5.59
CA ILE A 304 -3.39 16.60 4.74
C ILE A 304 -2.17 17.49 4.47
N PHE A 305 -1.39 17.83 5.50
CA PHE A 305 -0.23 18.71 5.34
C PHE A 305 0.99 17.98 4.75
N MET A 306 1.13 16.68 4.98
CA MET A 306 2.12 15.85 4.31
C MET A 306 1.87 15.81 2.80
N ASP A 307 0.63 15.52 2.38
CA ASP A 307 0.26 15.51 0.95
C ASP A 307 0.41 16.90 0.33
N ALA A 308 -0.07 17.96 1.00
CA ALA A 308 0.12 19.33 0.52
C ALA A 308 1.60 19.69 0.31
N ALA A 309 2.51 19.22 1.18
CA ALA A 309 3.95 19.41 1.01
C ALA A 309 4.51 18.58 -0.15
N GLN A 310 4.11 17.31 -0.29
CA GLN A 310 4.50 16.47 -1.43
C GLN A 310 4.05 17.09 -2.76
N ASN A 311 2.81 17.60 -2.81
CA ASN A 311 2.25 18.35 -3.93
C ASN A 311 3.00 19.66 -4.18
N HIS A 312 3.37 20.41 -3.14
CA HIS A 312 4.14 21.65 -3.33
C HIS A 312 5.45 21.43 -4.09
N TYR A 313 6.17 20.34 -3.76
CA TYR A 313 7.46 20.01 -4.37
C TYR A 313 7.36 19.07 -5.58
N ALA A 314 6.17 18.51 -5.83
CA ALA A 314 5.96 17.35 -6.70
C ALA A 314 7.02 16.25 -6.43
N THR A 315 7.13 15.86 -5.15
CA THR A 315 8.13 14.88 -4.66
C THR A 315 8.13 13.59 -5.47
N PHE A 316 6.96 13.16 -5.95
CA PHE A 316 6.79 11.94 -6.76
C PHE A 316 6.64 12.23 -8.25
N ASN A 317 7.17 13.36 -8.76
CA ASN A 317 7.07 13.83 -10.14
C ASN A 317 5.67 14.24 -10.63
N TYR A 318 4.65 14.11 -9.78
CA TYR A 318 3.27 14.46 -10.11
C TYR A 318 2.66 15.34 -9.04
N PHE A 319 1.76 16.23 -9.46
CA PHE A 319 0.80 16.90 -8.61
C PHE A 319 -0.51 16.11 -8.65
N SER A 320 -1.09 15.81 -7.48
CA SER A 320 -2.25 14.93 -7.31
C SER A 320 -3.45 15.70 -6.75
N PRO A 321 -4.68 15.35 -7.16
CA PRO A 321 -5.91 15.87 -6.56
C PRO A 321 -5.99 15.71 -5.04
N MET A 322 -6.43 16.74 -4.34
CA MET A 322 -6.76 16.67 -2.91
C MET A 322 -8.23 17.08 -2.74
N VAL A 323 -9.05 16.14 -2.29
CA VAL A 323 -10.51 16.33 -2.18
C VAL A 323 -10.93 16.25 -0.72
N PHE A 324 -11.66 17.26 -0.25
CA PHE A 324 -12.15 17.36 1.11
C PHE A 324 -13.64 17.05 1.14
N LEU A 325 -14.02 16.05 1.93
CA LEU A 325 -15.40 15.60 2.11
C LEU A 325 -15.94 16.12 3.44
N GLY A 326 -16.83 17.11 3.41
CA GLY A 326 -17.43 17.70 4.60
C GLY A 326 -17.11 19.19 4.77
N ARG A 327 -17.96 20.06 4.22
CA ARG A 327 -17.83 21.53 4.35
C ARG A 327 -17.81 21.99 5.80
N GLN A 328 -18.69 21.43 6.62
CA GLN A 328 -18.75 21.75 8.05
C GLN A 328 -17.37 21.59 8.71
N ARG A 329 -16.69 20.46 8.45
CA ARG A 329 -15.38 20.18 9.05
C ARG A 329 -14.28 21.11 8.54
N TYR A 330 -14.17 21.23 7.22
CA TYR A 330 -12.98 21.81 6.58
C TYR A 330 -13.08 23.30 6.27
N GLU A 331 -14.29 23.85 6.21
CA GLU A 331 -14.54 25.28 5.96
C GLU A 331 -14.99 26.02 7.23
N ILE A 332 -15.84 25.40 8.06
CA ILE A 332 -16.43 26.05 9.24
C ILE A 332 -15.65 25.77 10.51
N ASP A 333 -15.40 24.50 10.86
CA ASP A 333 -14.86 24.13 12.17
C ASP A 333 -13.35 24.37 12.29
N THR A 334 -12.58 24.17 11.21
CA THR A 334 -11.11 24.12 11.26
C THR A 334 -10.39 25.03 10.28
N ILE A 335 -11.11 25.64 9.33
CA ILE A 335 -10.57 26.46 8.23
C ILE A 335 -9.41 25.83 7.43
N LEU A 336 -9.24 24.51 7.51
CA LEU A 336 -8.13 23.79 6.86
C LEU A 336 -8.17 23.95 5.34
N TYR A 337 -9.35 23.85 4.72
CA TYR A 337 -9.47 24.00 3.27
C TYR A 337 -9.18 25.45 2.82
N PRO A 338 -9.78 26.50 3.41
CA PRO A 338 -9.38 27.88 3.13
C PRO A 338 -7.88 28.14 3.29
N LEU A 339 -7.26 27.62 4.37
CA LEU A 339 -5.83 27.75 4.61
C LEU A 339 -5.00 27.10 3.49
N LEU A 340 -5.32 25.88 3.06
CA LEU A 340 -4.63 25.20 1.98
C LEU A 340 -4.80 25.90 0.63
N ARG A 341 -6.00 26.42 0.34
CA ARG A 341 -6.23 27.25 -0.85
C ARG A 341 -5.34 28.49 -0.84
N GLN A 342 -5.13 29.11 0.31
CA GLN A 342 -4.21 30.23 0.45
C GLN A 342 -2.75 29.80 0.26
N LEU A 343 -2.31 28.71 0.90
CA LEU A 343 -0.93 28.21 0.82
C LEU A 343 -0.54 27.72 -0.58
N SER A 344 -1.50 27.18 -1.32
CA SER A 344 -1.30 26.67 -2.68
C SER A 344 -1.35 27.76 -3.76
N HIS A 345 -1.69 29.01 -3.42
CA HIS A 345 -1.85 30.07 -4.41
C HIS A 345 -0.58 30.25 -5.27
N GLY A 346 -0.75 30.17 -6.59
CA GLY A 346 0.35 30.25 -7.56
C GLY A 346 1.17 28.95 -7.73
N LYS A 347 0.78 27.86 -7.07
CA LYS A 347 1.40 26.53 -7.22
C LYS A 347 0.52 25.64 -8.12
N PRO A 348 1.10 24.69 -8.88
CA PRO A 348 0.35 23.88 -9.86
C PRO A 348 -0.81 23.06 -9.26
N TYR A 349 -0.71 22.63 -8.00
CA TYR A 349 -1.76 21.86 -7.34
C TYR A 349 -2.92 22.72 -6.79
N HIS A 350 -2.89 24.06 -6.94
CA HIS A 350 -3.97 24.93 -6.46
C HIS A 350 -5.33 24.51 -7.02
N ASP A 351 -5.39 24.27 -8.34
CA ASP A 351 -6.61 23.88 -9.05
C ASP A 351 -6.94 22.38 -8.90
N LEU A 352 -6.08 21.64 -8.19
CA LEU A 352 -6.30 20.24 -7.81
C LEU A 352 -6.93 20.10 -6.42
N LEU A 353 -7.23 21.22 -5.74
CA LEU A 353 -7.97 21.24 -4.47
C LEU A 353 -9.48 21.32 -4.71
N HIS A 354 -10.26 20.43 -4.09
CA HIS A 354 -11.72 20.43 -4.17
C HIS A 354 -12.38 20.21 -2.82
N LEU A 355 -13.50 20.88 -2.55
CA LEU A 355 -14.30 20.72 -1.32
C LEU A 355 -15.76 20.48 -1.68
N THR A 356 -16.31 19.38 -1.17
CA THR A 356 -17.70 18.99 -1.43
C THR A 356 -18.29 18.21 -0.25
N ASP A 357 -19.61 18.10 -0.22
CA ASP A 357 -20.34 17.18 0.66
C ASP A 357 -20.87 15.96 -0.10
N GLU A 358 -20.68 15.87 -1.41
CA GLU A 358 -21.42 14.94 -2.26
C GLU A 358 -20.50 13.92 -2.98
N PRO A 359 -20.70 12.60 -2.81
CA PRO A 359 -19.88 11.58 -3.45
C PRO A 359 -19.78 11.68 -4.98
N HIS A 360 -20.85 12.09 -5.65
CA HIS A 360 -20.88 12.20 -7.12
C HIS A 360 -20.04 13.37 -7.64
N GLU A 361 -19.93 14.46 -6.87
CA GLU A 361 -19.06 15.58 -7.21
C GLU A 361 -17.58 15.19 -7.09
N ILE A 362 -17.23 14.34 -6.11
CA ILE A 362 -15.88 13.76 -5.99
C ILE A 362 -15.52 12.96 -7.24
N LEU A 363 -16.38 12.03 -7.66
CA LEU A 363 -16.15 11.25 -8.89
C LEU A 363 -15.95 12.18 -10.08
N HIS A 364 -16.88 13.13 -10.28
CA HIS A 364 -16.82 14.06 -11.38
C HIS A 364 -15.51 14.86 -11.36
N PHE A 365 -15.06 15.34 -10.19
CA PHE A 365 -13.82 16.07 -10.06
C PHE A 365 -12.61 15.22 -10.47
N LEU A 366 -12.47 14.01 -9.93
CA LEU A 366 -11.34 13.11 -10.21
C LEU A 366 -11.30 12.58 -11.65
N GLN A 367 -12.46 12.49 -12.33
CA GLN A 367 -12.50 12.14 -13.75
C GLN A 367 -11.96 13.25 -14.65
N HIS A 368 -12.09 14.51 -14.23
CA HIS A 368 -11.64 15.68 -15.00
C HIS A 368 -10.27 16.20 -14.56
N HIS A 369 -9.80 15.82 -13.36
CA HIS A 369 -8.53 16.26 -12.78
C HIS A 369 -7.72 15.03 -12.38
N GLY A 370 -6.87 14.54 -13.29
CA GLY A 370 -5.90 13.49 -13.02
C GLY A 370 -4.55 14.04 -12.56
N PRO A 371 -3.56 13.15 -12.30
CA PRO A 371 -2.21 13.56 -11.95
C PRO A 371 -1.58 14.47 -13.02
N VAL A 372 -0.98 15.57 -12.60
CA VAL A 372 -0.27 16.51 -13.48
C VAL A 372 1.23 16.29 -13.34
N LYS A 373 1.93 15.93 -14.42
CA LYS A 373 3.38 15.69 -14.38
C LYS A 373 4.16 16.99 -14.19
N LYS A 374 5.14 17.01 -13.29
CA LYS A 374 6.12 18.12 -13.17
C LYS A 374 6.93 18.19 -14.47
N THR A 375 6.84 19.32 -15.17
CA THR A 375 7.68 19.59 -16.35
C THR A 375 9.09 19.98 -15.89
N ILE A 376 10.12 19.43 -16.55
CA ILE A 376 11.55 19.61 -16.20
C ILE A 376 12.02 21.08 -16.38
N GLU A 377 11.25 21.93 -17.08
CA GLU A 377 11.67 23.28 -17.49
C GLU A 377 11.31 24.43 -16.52
N GLY A 378 10.92 24.14 -15.27
CA GLY A 378 10.68 25.18 -14.26
C GLY A 378 11.86 25.31 -13.28
N PRO A 379 12.28 26.53 -12.87
CA PRO A 379 13.24 26.66 -11.79
C PRO A 379 12.66 26.00 -10.53
N ASP A 380 13.48 25.21 -9.83
CA ASP A 380 13.15 24.71 -8.50
C ASP A 380 12.93 25.92 -7.58
N ASN A 381 11.66 26.23 -7.31
CA ASN A 381 11.22 27.34 -6.46
C ASN A 381 10.58 26.82 -5.17
#